data_AF-A0A2I9CVJ3-F1
#
_entry.id   AF-A0A2I9CVJ3-F1
#
_cell.length_a   1.000
_cell.length_b   1.000
_cell.length_c   1.000
_cell.angle_alpha   90.00
_cell.angle_beta   90.00
_cell.angle_gamma   90.00
#
_symmetry.space_group_name_H-M   'P 1'
#
loop_
_entity.id
_entity.type
_entity.pdbx_description
1 polymer ?
#
loop_
_entity_poly.entity_id
_entity_poly.type
_entity_poly.pdbx_seq_one_letter_code
_entity_poly.pdbx_strand_id
1 'polypeptide(L)'
;MTRGSKAAKSGGTGSGSTDKSGGAGKAGTGRTSRRKATPQESQPQQNAVQEDAVLASGVQDQTAQDQAGQDQPVQDQAMEQAMPEAGAQGVEAQGEAKADAAHLNTVNNRLVDHGYLSEEEFGVVSETLQRNLATTISLYLKFKKYHWDIRGRFFRDLHLAYDEFIEEIFDGIDEQAERLVALGGSPVAAPSDLERFSLVQVPTETVRDARTQVADLVQDLTRVSRGYRDDSKTVDDANDPATADLYNGYAATMDKIRWMLQAMMDDDRMN
;
A
#
# COMPACT_ATOMS: atom_id res chain seq x y z
N MET A 1 18.12 -20.38 55.10
CA MET A 1 18.23 -20.01 56.54
C MET A 1 18.97 -18.68 56.63
N THR A 2 18.65 -17.86 57.64
CA THR A 2 18.90 -16.41 57.69
C THR A 2 20.15 -15.98 58.46
N ARG A 3 20.83 -14.91 57.99
CA ARG A 3 21.68 -13.89 58.68
C ARG A 3 22.47 -13.14 57.59
N GLY A 4 22.69 -11.82 57.60
CA GLY A 4 22.22 -10.72 58.47
C GLY A 4 23.33 -9.69 58.75
N SER A 5 23.05 -8.38 58.57
CA SER A 5 23.96 -7.22 58.81
C SER A 5 25.13 -7.03 57.81
N LYS A 6 25.68 -5.83 57.57
CA LYS A 6 25.45 -4.49 58.18
C LYS A 6 25.76 -3.34 57.20
N ALA A 7 25.23 -2.15 57.45
CA ALA A 7 25.51 -0.93 56.69
C ALA A 7 26.76 -0.18 57.21
N ALA A 8 27.33 0.70 56.38
CA ALA A 8 28.30 1.72 56.76
C ALA A 8 27.89 3.09 56.19
N LYS A 9 28.10 4.18 56.95
CA LYS A 9 27.64 5.54 56.62
C LYS A 9 28.62 6.59 57.16
N SER A 10 29.21 7.39 56.28
CA SER A 10 29.95 8.64 56.56
C SER A 10 30.20 9.36 55.22
N GLY A 11 30.20 10.68 55.07
CA GLY A 11 29.97 11.77 56.03
C GLY A 11 31.05 12.86 55.93
N GLY A 12 30.70 14.06 55.44
CA GLY A 12 31.59 15.25 55.34
C GLY A 12 31.53 15.92 53.95
N THR A 13 30.84 17.07 53.75
CA THR A 13 31.29 18.49 53.94
C THR A 13 32.44 18.90 53.01
N GLY A 14 32.41 19.95 52.16
CA GLY A 14 31.43 21.01 51.80
C GLY A 14 31.95 21.73 50.51
N SER A 15 31.73 23.02 50.18
CA SER A 15 30.88 24.12 50.71
C SER A 15 30.88 25.33 49.73
N GLY A 16 29.78 26.09 49.61
CA GLY A 16 29.68 27.35 48.82
C GLY A 16 29.45 27.17 47.30
N SER A 17 28.86 28.13 46.56
CA SER A 17 28.36 29.47 46.88
C SER A 17 27.24 29.90 45.90
N THR A 18 26.35 30.82 46.32
CA THR A 18 25.57 31.85 45.56
C THR A 18 25.24 31.63 44.06
N ASP A 19 24.02 31.88 43.59
CA ASP A 19 23.39 33.22 43.70
C ASP A 19 21.84 33.25 43.56
N LYS A 20 21.21 34.40 43.87
CA LYS A 20 19.76 34.67 43.79
C LYS A 20 19.42 35.84 42.85
N SER A 21 18.68 35.56 41.78
CA SER A 21 17.70 36.49 41.16
C SER A 21 16.79 35.66 40.23
N GLY A 22 15.50 35.91 40.04
CA GLY A 22 14.66 37.04 40.46
C GLY A 22 14.24 37.86 39.25
N GLY A 23 13.10 37.56 38.62
CA GLY A 23 12.58 38.33 37.48
C GLY A 23 11.41 37.66 36.77
N ALA A 24 10.27 38.35 36.70
CA ALA A 24 9.03 37.82 36.16
C ALA A 24 8.86 38.05 34.64
N GLY A 25 8.25 37.05 33.98
CA GLY A 25 7.11 37.24 33.08
C GLY A 25 7.28 37.96 31.73
N LYS A 26 6.87 37.29 30.65
CA LYS A 26 6.02 37.90 29.61
C LYS A 26 5.21 36.83 28.86
N ALA A 27 3.96 37.16 28.56
CA ALA A 27 3.06 36.31 27.79
C ALA A 27 3.41 36.37 26.29
N GLY A 28 3.38 35.21 25.62
CA GLY A 28 3.42 35.08 24.16
C GLY A 28 2.07 34.62 23.64
N THR A 29 1.39 35.47 22.87
CA THR A 29 0.03 35.23 22.37
C THR A 29 -0.04 34.11 21.33
N GLY A 30 -1.08 33.28 21.40
CA GLY A 30 -1.26 32.12 20.52
C GLY A 30 -1.59 32.46 19.06
N ARG A 31 -1.48 31.44 18.20
CA ARG A 31 -1.89 31.49 16.78
C ARG A 31 -2.64 30.20 16.41
N THR A 32 -3.93 30.16 16.73
CA THR A 32 -4.84 29.12 16.23
C THR A 32 -5.12 29.36 14.75
N SER A 33 -4.51 28.58 13.86
CA SER A 33 -4.77 28.68 12.41
C SER A 33 -6.07 27.97 12.04
N ARG A 34 -7.18 28.68 12.16
CA ARG A 34 -8.53 28.20 11.82
C ARG A 34 -8.70 28.26 10.30
N ARG A 35 -8.47 27.16 9.58
CA ARG A 35 -8.79 27.08 8.14
C ARG A 35 -10.31 27.27 7.98
N LYS A 36 -10.73 28.25 7.17
CA LYS A 36 -12.14 28.42 6.79
C LYS A 36 -12.49 27.36 5.76
N ALA A 37 -13.59 26.64 5.98
CA ALA A 37 -14.29 25.94 4.91
C ALA A 37 -15.05 26.96 4.04
N THR A 38 -15.12 26.68 2.73
CA THR A 38 -15.95 27.42 1.76
C THR A 38 -16.91 26.41 1.12
N PRO A 39 -18.21 26.72 0.91
CA PRO A 39 -19.19 25.71 0.52
C PRO A 39 -19.07 25.27 -0.95
N GLN A 40 -19.53 24.04 -1.20
CA GLN A 40 -19.69 23.42 -2.50
C GLN A 40 -20.95 23.97 -3.21
N GLU A 41 -20.82 24.52 -4.41
CA GLU A 41 -21.98 24.82 -5.27
C GLU A 41 -22.24 23.67 -6.26
N SER A 42 -23.47 23.17 -6.25
CA SER A 42 -23.95 22.11 -7.14
C SER A 42 -24.51 22.69 -8.45
N GLN A 43 -24.02 22.26 -9.61
CA GLN A 43 -24.65 22.53 -10.90
C GLN A 43 -25.55 21.37 -11.36
N PRO A 44 -26.73 21.64 -11.95
CA PRO A 44 -27.67 20.61 -12.36
C PRO A 44 -27.35 20.02 -13.74
N GLN A 45 -27.62 18.72 -13.90
CA GLN A 45 -27.64 18.06 -15.21
C GLN A 45 -28.79 18.57 -16.08
N GLN A 46 -28.56 18.71 -17.39
CA GLN A 46 -29.62 18.84 -18.38
C GLN A 46 -29.37 17.90 -19.56
N ASN A 47 -30.34 17.03 -19.84
CA ASN A 47 -30.37 16.23 -21.05
C ASN A 47 -30.76 17.10 -22.25
N ALA A 48 -30.13 16.88 -23.40
CA ALA A 48 -30.63 17.34 -24.69
C ALA A 48 -30.54 16.18 -25.70
N VAL A 49 -31.71 15.72 -26.14
CA VAL A 49 -31.88 14.84 -27.30
C VAL A 49 -32.15 15.73 -28.51
N GLN A 50 -31.50 15.48 -29.64
CA GLN A 50 -32.10 15.76 -30.95
C GLN A 50 -31.45 14.95 -32.07
N GLU A 51 -32.28 14.57 -33.04
CA GLU A 51 -32.02 13.60 -34.10
C GLU A 51 -31.67 14.27 -35.44
N ASP A 52 -31.23 13.44 -36.39
CA ASP A 52 -31.33 13.58 -37.86
C ASP A 52 -30.77 14.82 -38.58
N ALA A 53 -29.81 14.56 -39.48
CA ALA A 53 -30.10 14.62 -40.92
C ALA A 53 -29.06 13.84 -41.76
N VAL A 54 -29.54 12.96 -42.63
CA VAL A 54 -28.78 12.30 -43.71
C VAL A 54 -28.98 13.06 -45.03
N LEU A 55 -27.97 13.08 -45.91
CA LEU A 55 -28.00 13.13 -47.40
C LEU A 55 -26.59 13.59 -47.88
N ALA A 56 -25.70 12.80 -48.50
CA ALA A 56 -25.73 11.90 -49.67
C ALA A 56 -25.31 12.57 -51.01
N SER A 57 -24.33 11.95 -51.69
CA SER A 57 -23.80 12.18 -53.06
C SER A 57 -23.19 13.55 -53.42
N GLY A 58 -22.15 13.66 -54.26
CA GLY A 58 -21.28 12.63 -54.88
C GLY A 58 -20.51 13.15 -56.11
N VAL A 59 -19.64 12.29 -56.70
CA VAL A 59 -19.22 12.31 -58.13
C VAL A 59 -18.22 13.44 -58.53
N GLN A 60 -16.90 13.13 -58.63
CA GLN A 60 -16.09 12.95 -59.89
C GLN A 60 -15.66 14.27 -60.59
N ASP A 61 -14.55 14.41 -61.35
CA ASP A 61 -13.40 13.59 -61.79
C ASP A 61 -12.35 14.56 -62.46
N GLN A 62 -11.19 14.04 -62.92
CA GLN A 62 -10.26 14.63 -63.92
C GLN A 62 -9.24 15.70 -63.47
N THR A 63 -8.04 15.81 -64.06
CA THR A 63 -7.08 14.88 -64.70
C THR A 63 -5.72 15.61 -64.79
N ALA A 64 -4.58 14.90 -64.76
CA ALA A 64 -3.30 15.37 -65.32
C ALA A 64 -2.32 14.20 -65.49
N GLN A 65 -1.49 14.23 -66.54
CA GLN A 65 -0.67 13.10 -67.00
C GLN A 65 0.84 13.30 -66.77
N ASP A 66 1.54 12.17 -66.76
CA ASP A 66 2.91 11.92 -67.26
C ASP A 66 4.06 12.88 -66.93
N GLN A 67 5.08 12.32 -66.26
CA GLN A 67 6.41 12.27 -66.88
C GLN A 67 7.21 11.05 -66.41
N ALA A 68 7.81 10.34 -67.35
CA ALA A 68 8.61 9.14 -67.09
C ALA A 68 10.09 9.48 -66.90
N GLY A 69 10.71 8.89 -65.87
CA GLY A 69 12.15 8.84 -65.67
C GLY A 69 12.54 7.45 -65.19
N GLN A 70 13.39 6.76 -65.94
CA GLN A 70 13.91 5.44 -65.57
C GLN A 70 15.22 5.61 -64.79
N ASP A 71 15.32 5.02 -63.60
CA ASP A 71 16.62 4.60 -63.07
C ASP A 71 16.51 3.45 -62.06
N GLN A 72 17.61 2.69 -61.99
CA GLN A 72 17.87 1.36 -61.40
C GLN A 72 17.10 0.91 -60.11
N PRO A 73 16.92 -0.42 -59.92
CA PRO A 73 16.26 -0.97 -58.73
C PRO A 73 17.19 -0.93 -57.50
N VAL A 74 16.81 -0.12 -56.51
CA VAL A 74 17.34 -0.28 -55.14
C VAL A 74 16.64 -1.47 -54.50
N GLN A 75 17.42 -2.39 -53.92
CA GLN A 75 16.88 -3.51 -53.17
C GLN A 75 16.36 -3.03 -51.81
N ASP A 76 15.08 -2.67 -51.74
CA ASP A 76 14.38 -2.57 -50.46
C ASP A 76 14.32 -3.96 -49.82
N GLN A 77 15.30 -4.23 -48.94
CA GLN A 77 15.14 -5.25 -47.92
C GLN A 77 14.11 -4.73 -46.92
N ALA A 78 12.84 -4.95 -47.23
CA ALA A 78 11.76 -4.81 -46.28
C ALA A 78 12.08 -5.72 -45.08
N MET A 79 12.53 -5.12 -43.96
CA MET A 79 12.37 -5.77 -42.68
C MET A 79 10.88 -5.84 -42.42
N GLU A 80 10.28 -6.98 -42.76
CA GLU A 80 8.93 -7.33 -42.38
C GLU A 80 8.90 -7.52 -40.85
N GLN A 81 8.83 -6.39 -40.14
CA GLN A 81 8.46 -6.35 -38.75
C GLN A 81 7.00 -6.79 -38.68
N ALA A 82 6.82 -8.11 -38.52
CA ALA A 82 5.52 -8.69 -38.24
C ALA A 82 4.90 -7.91 -37.07
N MET A 83 3.81 -7.19 -37.34
CA MET A 83 3.06 -6.53 -36.29
C MET A 83 2.57 -7.61 -35.33
N PRO A 84 2.77 -7.46 -34.01
CA PRO A 84 2.32 -8.48 -33.06
C PRO A 84 0.81 -8.67 -33.20
N GLU A 85 0.38 -9.93 -33.35
CA GLU A 85 -1.03 -10.26 -33.48
C GLU A 85 -1.83 -9.74 -32.27
N ALA A 86 -3.07 -9.30 -32.53
CA ALA A 86 -3.93 -8.77 -31.51
C ALA A 86 -4.25 -9.85 -30.46
N GLY A 87 -3.84 -9.60 -29.21
CA GLY A 87 -4.13 -10.49 -28.07
C GLY A 87 -2.99 -11.40 -27.63
N ALA A 88 -1.75 -10.90 -27.60
CA ALA A 88 -0.66 -11.56 -26.87
C ALA A 88 -1.11 -11.90 -25.43
N GLN A 89 -1.11 -13.19 -25.10
CA GLN A 89 -1.46 -13.66 -23.76
C GLN A 89 -0.43 -13.14 -22.75
N GLY A 90 -0.90 -12.64 -21.60
CA GLY A 90 -0.02 -12.16 -20.54
C GLY A 90 0.91 -13.28 -20.03
N VAL A 91 2.15 -12.92 -19.73
CA VAL A 91 3.15 -13.85 -19.18
C VAL A 91 3.17 -13.70 -17.66
N GLU A 92 3.14 -14.81 -16.93
CA GLU A 92 3.24 -14.78 -15.45
C GLU A 92 4.65 -14.41 -15.00
N ALA A 93 4.74 -13.56 -13.96
CA ALA A 93 5.98 -13.21 -13.29
C ALA A 93 6.60 -14.41 -12.54
N GLN A 94 7.93 -14.40 -12.40
CA GLN A 94 8.72 -15.54 -11.93
C GLN A 94 9.08 -15.44 -10.43
N GLY A 95 9.86 -16.40 -9.92
CA GLY A 95 10.21 -16.53 -8.50
C GLY A 95 9.12 -17.18 -7.64
N GLU A 96 9.44 -17.52 -6.39
CA GLU A 96 8.48 -18.18 -5.47
C GLU A 96 7.26 -17.29 -5.15
N ALA A 97 7.48 -15.97 -5.15
CA ALA A 97 6.48 -14.93 -4.98
C ALA A 97 5.66 -14.62 -6.25
N LYS A 98 5.99 -15.18 -7.43
CA LYS A 98 5.46 -14.73 -8.74
C LYS A 98 5.56 -13.20 -8.92
N ALA A 99 6.70 -12.62 -8.55
CA ALA A 99 6.88 -11.18 -8.46
C ALA A 99 7.94 -10.64 -9.42
N ASP A 100 8.76 -11.50 -10.04
CA ASP A 100 9.85 -11.10 -10.91
C ASP A 100 9.38 -10.81 -12.34
N ALA A 101 9.55 -9.57 -12.81
CA ALA A 101 9.31 -9.14 -14.18
C ALA A 101 10.60 -8.93 -15.00
N ALA A 102 11.77 -8.95 -14.34
CA ALA A 102 13.14 -8.97 -14.87
C ALA A 102 13.27 -9.72 -16.20
N HIS A 103 13.04 -11.02 -16.07
CA HIS A 103 13.41 -12.03 -17.06
C HIS A 103 12.24 -12.43 -17.97
N LEU A 104 11.19 -11.60 -18.06
CA LEU A 104 10.04 -11.87 -18.93
C LEU A 104 10.38 -11.60 -20.40
N ASN A 105 10.36 -12.66 -21.21
CA ASN A 105 10.47 -12.59 -22.67
C ASN A 105 9.13 -12.14 -23.27
N THR A 106 8.78 -10.86 -23.07
CA THR A 106 7.55 -10.25 -23.57
C THR A 106 7.82 -8.86 -24.18
N VAL A 107 6.81 -8.32 -24.88
CA VAL A 107 6.88 -6.98 -25.48
C VAL A 107 7.12 -5.91 -24.42
N ASN A 108 7.79 -4.82 -24.79
CA ASN A 108 8.06 -3.65 -23.95
C ASN A 108 8.94 -3.89 -22.69
N ASN A 109 9.41 -5.11 -22.43
CA ASN A 109 10.12 -5.47 -21.19
C ASN A 109 11.65 -5.24 -21.19
N ARG A 110 12.26 -4.85 -22.32
CA ARG A 110 13.72 -4.89 -22.56
C ARG A 110 14.61 -4.03 -21.63
N LEU A 111 14.04 -3.19 -20.77
CA LEU A 111 14.73 -2.26 -19.87
C LEU A 111 14.36 -2.50 -18.39
N VAL A 112 13.57 -3.54 -18.09
CA VAL A 112 13.26 -3.87 -16.71
C VAL A 112 14.51 -4.51 -16.10
N ASP A 113 14.95 -3.99 -14.96
CA ASP A 113 16.06 -4.48 -14.15
C ASP A 113 15.75 -4.26 -12.67
N HIS A 114 16.61 -4.75 -11.78
CA HIS A 114 16.43 -4.67 -10.33
C HIS A 114 17.00 -3.39 -9.69
N GLY A 115 17.25 -2.35 -10.50
CA GLY A 115 17.78 -1.06 -10.07
C GLY A 115 19.19 -1.18 -9.48
N TYR A 116 19.29 -1.13 -8.15
CA TYR A 116 20.55 -1.26 -7.41
C TYR A 116 20.71 -2.60 -6.68
N LEU A 117 19.73 -3.49 -6.74
CA LEU A 117 19.76 -4.81 -6.11
C LEU A 117 20.36 -5.86 -7.06
N SER A 118 21.05 -6.84 -6.48
CA SER A 118 21.33 -8.11 -7.15
C SER A 118 20.08 -9.00 -7.24
N GLU A 119 20.13 -10.03 -8.07
CA GLU A 119 19.08 -11.06 -8.21
C GLU A 119 18.68 -11.68 -6.86
N GLU A 120 19.65 -11.94 -5.98
CA GLU A 120 19.42 -12.55 -4.65
C GLU A 120 18.73 -11.56 -3.69
N GLU A 121 19.18 -10.31 -3.67
CA GLU A 121 18.58 -9.25 -2.85
C GLU A 121 17.17 -8.90 -3.34
N PHE A 122 16.95 -8.81 -4.66
CA PHE A 122 15.61 -8.64 -5.23
C PHE A 122 14.69 -9.82 -4.91
N GLY A 123 15.18 -11.06 -4.95
CA GLY A 123 14.42 -12.24 -4.55
C GLY A 123 13.88 -12.11 -3.11
N VAL A 124 14.74 -11.68 -2.17
CA VAL A 124 14.36 -11.42 -0.78
C VAL A 124 13.36 -10.26 -0.66
N VAL A 125 13.66 -9.11 -1.28
CA VAL A 125 12.81 -7.91 -1.16
C VAL A 125 11.43 -8.12 -1.79
N SER A 126 11.38 -8.72 -2.99
CA SER A 126 10.12 -8.95 -3.72
C SER A 126 9.18 -9.94 -3.03
N GLU A 127 9.71 -10.96 -2.33
CA GLU A 127 8.89 -11.86 -1.51
C GLU A 127 8.15 -11.10 -0.40
N THR A 128 8.87 -10.24 0.33
CA THR A 128 8.25 -9.42 1.39
C THR A 128 7.20 -8.47 0.82
N LEU A 129 7.50 -7.78 -0.29
CA LEU A 129 6.59 -6.80 -0.91
C LEU A 129 5.30 -7.47 -1.40
N GLN A 130 5.42 -8.60 -2.11
CA GLN A 130 4.26 -9.29 -2.65
C GLN A 130 3.37 -9.90 -1.55
N ARG A 131 3.97 -10.48 -0.50
CA ARG A 131 3.25 -10.98 0.67
C ARG A 131 2.52 -9.86 1.40
N ASN A 132 3.20 -8.74 1.64
CA ASN A 132 2.63 -7.64 2.40
C ASN A 132 1.57 -6.84 1.61
N LEU A 133 1.74 -6.71 0.29
CA LEU A 133 0.70 -6.23 -0.63
C LEU A 133 -0.57 -7.09 -0.55
N ALA A 134 -0.43 -8.41 -0.74
CA ALA A 134 -1.56 -9.35 -0.65
C ALA A 134 -2.24 -9.31 0.72
N THR A 135 -1.44 -9.19 1.78
CA THR A 135 -1.91 -9.05 3.17
C THR A 135 -2.68 -7.75 3.40
N THR A 136 -2.21 -6.63 2.85
CA THR A 136 -2.85 -5.30 3.00
C THR A 136 -4.20 -5.26 2.27
N ILE A 137 -4.25 -5.79 1.04
CA ILE A 137 -5.51 -5.94 0.29
C ILE A 137 -6.48 -6.87 1.05
N SER A 138 -6.00 -7.97 1.60
CA SER A 138 -6.82 -8.89 2.39
C SER A 138 -7.33 -8.26 3.70
N LEU A 139 -6.52 -7.43 4.37
CA LEU A 139 -6.96 -6.65 5.53
C LEU A 139 -8.06 -5.66 5.16
N TYR A 140 -7.91 -4.89 4.07
CA TYR A 140 -8.97 -4.02 3.55
C TYR A 140 -10.29 -4.78 3.32
N LEU A 141 -10.24 -5.92 2.63
CA LEU A 141 -11.41 -6.78 2.39
C LEU A 141 -12.01 -7.33 3.69
N LYS A 142 -11.18 -7.74 4.66
CA LYS A 142 -11.60 -8.25 5.96
C LYS A 142 -12.26 -7.17 6.83
N PHE A 143 -11.69 -5.97 6.89
CA PHE A 143 -12.28 -4.82 7.57
C PHE A 143 -13.63 -4.47 6.95
N LYS A 144 -13.76 -4.36 5.61
CA LYS A 144 -15.06 -4.14 4.95
C LYS A 144 -16.07 -5.26 5.24
N LYS A 145 -15.64 -6.53 5.20
CA LYS A 145 -16.51 -7.67 5.52
C LYS A 145 -17.08 -7.57 6.93
N TYR A 146 -16.26 -7.25 7.93
CA TYR A 146 -16.71 -7.07 9.31
C TYR A 146 -17.51 -5.78 9.54
N HIS A 147 -17.18 -4.69 8.86
CA HIS A 147 -17.94 -3.44 8.82
C HIS A 147 -19.36 -3.63 8.28
N TRP A 148 -19.55 -4.46 7.25
CA TRP A 148 -20.89 -4.82 6.74
C TRP A 148 -21.61 -5.84 7.63
N ASP A 149 -20.88 -6.76 8.26
CA ASP A 149 -21.50 -7.85 9.03
C ASP A 149 -21.78 -7.54 10.51
N ILE A 150 -21.10 -6.58 11.14
CA ILE A 150 -21.28 -6.29 12.57
C ILE A 150 -22.74 -5.93 12.91
N ARG A 151 -23.23 -6.45 14.04
CA ARG A 151 -24.56 -6.13 14.60
C ARG A 151 -24.49 -6.03 16.13
N GLY A 152 -25.60 -5.62 16.75
CA GLY A 152 -25.72 -5.51 18.21
C GLY A 152 -25.25 -4.16 18.75
N ARG A 153 -25.01 -4.09 20.07
CA ARG A 153 -24.80 -2.83 20.80
C ARG A 153 -23.51 -2.08 20.43
N PHE A 154 -22.49 -2.78 19.94
CA PHE A 154 -21.21 -2.23 19.50
C PHE A 154 -21.20 -1.87 18.00
N PHE A 155 -22.35 -1.89 17.32
CA PHE A 155 -22.46 -1.65 15.88
C PHE A 155 -21.77 -0.35 15.46
N ARG A 156 -22.09 0.77 16.13
CA ARG A 156 -21.59 2.09 15.74
C ARG A 156 -20.08 2.22 15.89
N ASP A 157 -19.54 1.71 16.99
CA ASP A 157 -18.13 1.83 17.34
C ASP A 157 -17.26 1.05 16.35
N LEU A 158 -17.58 -0.23 16.13
CA LEU A 158 -16.80 -1.09 15.23
C LEU A 158 -17.02 -0.76 13.75
N HIS A 159 -18.25 -0.46 13.33
CA HIS A 159 -18.54 -0.09 11.93
C HIS A 159 -17.77 1.17 11.50
N LEU A 160 -17.63 2.17 12.37
CA LEU A 160 -16.80 3.34 12.07
C LEU A 160 -15.30 3.03 12.19
N ALA A 161 -14.88 2.41 13.28
CA ALA A 161 -13.46 2.14 13.51
C ALA A 161 -12.82 1.33 12.37
N TYR A 162 -13.52 0.35 11.82
CA TYR A 162 -13.01 -0.41 10.66
C TYR A 162 -12.84 0.44 9.39
N ASP A 163 -13.63 1.50 9.19
CA ASP A 163 -13.43 2.43 8.06
C ASP A 163 -12.27 3.39 8.34
N GLU A 164 -12.15 3.90 9.57
CA GLU A 164 -10.97 4.69 10.00
C GLU A 164 -9.67 3.88 9.86
N PHE A 165 -9.69 2.58 10.17
CA PHE A 165 -8.53 1.68 9.99
C PHE A 165 -8.25 1.37 8.52
N ILE A 166 -9.26 1.38 7.65
CA ILE A 166 -9.05 1.27 6.20
C ILE A 166 -8.35 2.52 5.68
N GLU A 167 -8.82 3.72 6.04
CA GLU A 167 -8.20 5.00 5.64
C GLU A 167 -6.71 5.06 6.03
N GLU A 168 -6.34 4.48 7.17
CA GLU A 168 -4.96 4.43 7.67
C GLU A 168 -4.04 3.42 6.95
N ILE A 169 -4.59 2.45 6.19
CA ILE A 169 -3.78 1.41 5.50
C ILE A 169 -3.93 1.39 3.97
N PHE A 170 -4.93 2.09 3.42
CA PHE A 170 -5.33 1.93 2.02
C PHE A 170 -4.25 2.43 1.04
N ASP A 171 -3.66 3.59 1.31
CA ASP A 171 -2.59 4.18 0.48
C ASP A 171 -1.37 3.24 0.39
N GLY A 172 -1.09 2.51 1.47
CA GLY A 172 -0.02 1.51 1.52
C GLY A 172 -0.18 0.37 0.49
N ILE A 173 -1.38 0.12 -0.04
CA ILE A 173 -1.58 -0.86 -1.13
C ILE A 173 -0.80 -0.42 -2.38
N ASP A 174 -0.94 0.85 -2.76
CA ASP A 174 -0.31 1.40 -3.95
C ASP A 174 1.19 1.58 -3.71
N GLU A 175 1.59 2.13 -2.55
CA GLU A 175 2.99 2.31 -2.17
C GLU A 175 3.79 0.98 -2.18
N GLN A 176 3.19 -0.13 -1.73
CA GLN A 176 3.83 -1.47 -1.78
C GLN A 176 3.89 -2.03 -3.21
N ALA A 177 2.84 -1.84 -4.00
CA ALA A 177 2.78 -2.31 -5.39
C ALA A 177 3.75 -1.54 -6.30
N GLU A 178 3.74 -0.21 -6.24
CA GLU A 178 4.68 0.65 -6.98
C GLU A 178 6.12 0.44 -6.53
N ARG A 179 6.38 0.19 -5.23
CA ARG A 179 7.74 -0.14 -4.76
C ARG A 179 8.28 -1.41 -5.39
N LEU A 180 7.44 -2.44 -5.55
CA LEU A 180 7.80 -3.67 -6.26
C LEU A 180 8.07 -3.43 -7.75
N VAL A 181 7.21 -2.65 -8.42
CA VAL A 181 7.41 -2.26 -9.83
C VAL A 181 8.71 -1.47 -10.03
N ALA A 182 9.02 -0.54 -9.13
CA ALA A 182 10.23 0.27 -9.16
C ALA A 182 11.54 -0.52 -8.95
N LEU A 183 11.44 -1.77 -8.50
CA LEU A 183 12.55 -2.73 -8.35
C LEU A 183 12.53 -3.83 -9.44
N GLY A 184 11.79 -3.64 -10.53
CA GLY A 184 11.72 -4.58 -11.64
C GLY A 184 10.76 -5.76 -11.42
N GLY A 185 9.84 -5.65 -10.46
CA GLY A 185 8.81 -6.64 -10.21
C GLY A 185 7.47 -6.36 -10.91
N SER A 186 6.55 -7.33 -10.80
CA SER A 186 5.15 -7.21 -11.21
C SER A 186 4.25 -7.67 -10.06
N PRO A 187 3.48 -6.77 -9.41
CA PRO A 187 2.58 -7.14 -8.33
C PRO A 187 1.41 -8.00 -8.84
N VAL A 188 1.11 -9.08 -8.13
CA VAL A 188 -0.09 -9.91 -8.34
C VAL A 188 -1.17 -9.60 -7.30
N ALA A 189 -2.41 -9.49 -7.78
CA ALA A 189 -3.58 -9.09 -6.98
C ALA A 189 -4.88 -9.83 -7.37
N ALA A 190 -4.79 -10.89 -8.18
CA ALA A 190 -5.96 -11.71 -8.48
C ALA A 190 -6.41 -12.49 -7.23
N PRO A 191 -7.70 -12.86 -7.07
CA PRO A 191 -8.22 -13.46 -5.85
C PRO A 191 -7.45 -14.71 -5.36
N SER A 192 -6.99 -15.55 -6.28
CA SER A 192 -6.18 -16.74 -5.98
C SER A 192 -4.77 -16.41 -5.50
N ASP A 193 -4.19 -15.31 -5.96
CA ASP A 193 -2.86 -14.86 -5.53
C ASP A 193 -2.95 -14.19 -4.15
N LEU A 194 -4.03 -13.42 -3.90
CA LEU A 194 -4.33 -12.89 -2.57
C LEU A 194 -4.48 -14.02 -1.55
N GLU A 195 -5.25 -15.07 -1.87
CA GLU A 195 -5.42 -16.26 -1.02
C GLU A 195 -4.10 -17.02 -0.80
N ARG A 196 -3.23 -17.07 -1.81
CA ARG A 196 -1.93 -17.77 -1.74
C ARG A 196 -0.89 -17.03 -0.90
N PHE A 197 -0.77 -15.70 -1.06
CA PHE A 197 0.35 -14.92 -0.53
C PHE A 197 0.02 -14.12 0.75
N SER A 198 -1.26 -13.90 1.06
CA SER A 198 -1.66 -13.16 2.26
C SER A 198 -1.40 -13.94 3.55
N LEU A 199 -0.93 -13.23 4.59
CA LEU A 199 -0.89 -13.73 5.97
C LEU A 199 -2.27 -13.71 6.67
N VAL A 200 -3.28 -13.11 6.03
CA VAL A 200 -4.61 -12.81 6.59
C VAL A 200 -5.70 -13.42 5.71
N GLN A 201 -6.58 -14.22 6.32
CA GLN A 201 -7.72 -14.82 5.63
C GLN A 201 -8.97 -13.95 5.74
N VAL A 202 -9.62 -13.69 4.61
CA VAL A 202 -10.90 -12.96 4.53
C VAL A 202 -12.06 -13.92 4.86
N PRO A 203 -12.95 -13.59 5.82
CA PRO A 203 -14.05 -14.47 6.20
C PRO A 203 -15.09 -14.70 5.09
N THR A 204 -15.28 -15.95 4.68
CA THR A 204 -16.44 -16.37 3.85
C THR A 204 -17.74 -16.23 4.63
N GLU A 205 -17.72 -16.66 5.90
CA GLU A 205 -18.90 -16.76 6.75
C GLU A 205 -19.40 -15.39 7.24
N THR A 206 -20.69 -15.34 7.55
CA THR A 206 -21.32 -14.16 8.18
C THR A 206 -21.00 -14.11 9.68
N VAL A 207 -20.18 -13.15 10.11
CA VAL A 207 -19.77 -13.01 11.53
C VAL A 207 -20.46 -11.80 12.16
N ARG A 208 -21.48 -12.03 12.99
CA ARG A 208 -22.27 -10.96 13.65
C ARG A 208 -21.74 -10.54 15.03
N ASP A 209 -20.97 -11.40 15.70
CA ASP A 209 -20.48 -11.17 17.06
C ASP A 209 -19.26 -10.23 17.07
N ALA A 210 -19.34 -9.19 17.90
CA ALA A 210 -18.30 -8.20 18.09
C ALA A 210 -17.00 -8.81 18.65
N ARG A 211 -17.08 -9.71 19.65
CA ARG A 211 -15.88 -10.28 20.28
C ARG A 211 -15.11 -11.17 19.30
N THR A 212 -15.83 -11.97 18.51
CA THR A 212 -15.25 -12.84 17.47
C THR A 212 -14.50 -12.03 16.42
N GLN A 213 -15.10 -10.98 15.86
CA GLN A 213 -14.44 -10.13 14.85
C GLN A 213 -13.16 -9.47 15.40
N VAL A 214 -13.25 -8.87 16.59
CA VAL A 214 -12.14 -8.11 17.19
C VAL A 214 -11.01 -9.04 17.62
N ALA A 215 -11.31 -10.23 18.17
CA ALA A 215 -10.29 -11.21 18.55
C ALA A 215 -9.49 -11.72 17.35
N ASP A 216 -10.16 -11.98 16.22
CA ASP A 216 -9.52 -12.44 14.98
C ASP A 216 -8.62 -11.33 14.39
N LEU A 217 -9.13 -10.09 14.29
CA LEU A 217 -8.34 -8.93 13.84
C LEU A 217 -7.12 -8.68 14.74
N VAL A 218 -7.24 -8.76 16.07
CA VAL A 218 -6.10 -8.57 16.99
C VAL A 218 -5.05 -9.68 16.81
N GLN A 219 -5.46 -10.92 16.53
CA GLN A 219 -4.53 -12.01 16.22
C GLN A 219 -3.77 -11.72 14.92
N ASP A 220 -4.48 -11.34 13.86
CA ASP A 220 -3.89 -11.02 12.55
C ASP A 220 -2.97 -9.80 12.61
N LEU A 221 -3.40 -8.69 13.19
CA LEU A 221 -2.58 -7.49 13.33
C LEU A 221 -1.32 -7.74 14.19
N THR A 222 -1.38 -8.67 15.15
CA THR A 222 -0.18 -9.13 15.89
C THR A 222 0.81 -9.85 14.98
N ARG A 223 0.34 -10.66 14.02
CA ARG A 223 1.19 -11.32 13.01
C ARG A 223 1.76 -10.30 12.03
N VAL A 224 0.92 -9.41 11.50
CA VAL A 224 1.27 -8.46 10.43
C VAL A 224 2.23 -7.37 10.93
N SER A 225 1.98 -6.76 12.10
CA SER A 225 2.93 -5.79 12.71
C SER A 225 4.31 -6.43 12.92
N ARG A 226 4.35 -7.63 13.51
CA ARG A 226 5.60 -8.37 13.66
C ARG A 226 6.25 -8.69 12.31
N GLY A 227 5.45 -9.06 11.32
CA GLY A 227 5.87 -9.30 9.93
C GLY A 227 6.63 -8.09 9.39
N TYR A 228 6.01 -6.91 9.36
CA TYR A 228 6.68 -5.68 8.91
C TYR A 228 7.96 -5.35 9.68
N ARG A 229 8.02 -5.61 11.00
CA ARG A 229 9.25 -5.42 11.79
C ARG A 229 10.35 -6.41 11.37
N ASP A 230 10.02 -7.70 11.27
CA ASP A 230 10.95 -8.75 10.87
C ASP A 230 11.40 -8.53 9.40
N ASP A 231 10.50 -8.10 8.52
CA ASP A 231 10.75 -7.76 7.11
C ASP A 231 11.60 -6.50 6.94
N SER A 232 11.36 -5.44 7.72
CA SER A 232 12.16 -4.19 7.69
C SER A 232 13.63 -4.49 7.92
N LYS A 233 13.94 -5.34 8.92
CA LYS A 233 15.31 -5.83 9.11
C LYS A 233 15.80 -6.67 7.93
N THR A 234 14.95 -7.56 7.41
CA THR A 234 15.32 -8.49 6.33
C THR A 234 15.71 -7.76 5.05
N VAL A 235 14.99 -6.69 4.68
CA VAL A 235 15.29 -5.89 3.49
C VAL A 235 16.45 -4.91 3.71
N ASP A 236 16.64 -4.38 4.92
CA ASP A 236 17.84 -3.59 5.29
C ASP A 236 19.12 -4.45 5.24
N ASP A 237 19.08 -5.69 5.74
CA ASP A 237 20.16 -6.68 5.61
C ASP A 237 20.42 -7.08 4.12
N ALA A 238 19.42 -6.94 3.25
CA ALA A 238 19.49 -7.13 1.79
C ALA A 238 19.82 -5.83 1.01
N ASN A 239 20.42 -4.85 1.68
CA ASN A 239 20.84 -3.55 1.11
C ASN A 239 19.69 -2.69 0.53
N ASP A 240 18.45 -2.89 0.96
CA ASP A 240 17.30 -2.03 0.65
C ASP A 240 16.74 -1.30 1.90
N PRO A 241 17.44 -0.26 2.40
CA PRO A 241 16.96 0.58 3.49
C PRO A 241 15.73 1.42 3.10
N ALA A 242 15.42 1.57 1.81
CA ALA A 242 14.26 2.36 1.37
C ALA A 242 12.95 1.58 1.54
N THR A 243 12.93 0.28 1.23
CA THR A 243 11.80 -0.60 1.60
C THR A 243 11.73 -0.79 3.11
N ALA A 244 12.87 -0.82 3.82
CA ALA A 244 12.90 -0.92 5.28
C ALA A 244 12.17 0.25 5.96
N ASP A 245 12.33 1.48 5.45
CA ASP A 245 11.68 2.70 5.95
C ASP A 245 10.15 2.64 5.81
N LEU A 246 9.64 2.24 4.63
CA LEU A 246 8.21 2.01 4.40
C LEU A 246 7.63 1.01 5.42
N TYR A 247 8.30 -0.13 5.62
CA TYR A 247 7.86 -1.16 6.57
C TYR A 247 7.88 -0.69 8.03
N ASN A 248 8.80 0.20 8.43
CA ASN A 248 8.77 0.81 9.75
C ASN A 248 7.53 1.70 9.95
N GLY A 249 7.13 2.43 8.92
CA GLY A 249 5.88 3.20 8.90
C GLY A 249 4.64 2.29 9.05
N TYR A 250 4.54 1.26 8.21
CA TYR A 250 3.39 0.33 8.25
C TYR A 250 3.32 -0.43 9.58
N ALA A 251 4.45 -0.89 10.14
CA ALA A 251 4.48 -1.55 11.45
C ALA A 251 3.87 -0.66 12.55
N ALA A 252 4.22 0.63 12.59
CA ALA A 252 3.68 1.58 13.56
C ALA A 252 2.15 1.78 13.40
N THR A 253 1.65 1.82 12.16
CA THR A 253 0.20 1.85 11.89
C THR A 253 -0.51 0.57 12.34
N MET A 254 0.05 -0.60 12.03
CA MET A 254 -0.52 -1.89 12.43
C MET A 254 -0.55 -2.05 13.95
N ASP A 255 0.51 -1.64 14.67
CA ASP A 255 0.54 -1.63 16.14
C ASP A 255 -0.49 -0.68 16.76
N LYS A 256 -0.71 0.50 16.17
CA LYS A 256 -1.75 1.45 16.59
C LYS A 256 -3.14 0.83 16.50
N ILE A 257 -3.49 0.23 15.35
CA ILE A 257 -4.79 -0.40 15.13
C ILE A 257 -4.96 -1.61 16.07
N ARG A 258 -3.90 -2.45 16.17
CA ARG A 258 -3.83 -3.60 17.09
C ARG A 258 -4.13 -3.20 18.52
N TRP A 259 -3.52 -2.12 19.02
CA TRP A 259 -3.75 -1.61 20.37
C TRP A 259 -5.19 -1.17 20.59
N MET A 260 -5.76 -0.38 19.67
CA MET A 260 -7.13 0.11 19.79
C MET A 260 -8.15 -1.04 19.86
N LEU A 261 -8.03 -2.02 18.96
CA LEU A 261 -8.89 -3.21 18.95
C LEU A 261 -8.67 -4.09 20.19
N GLN A 262 -7.42 -4.28 20.63
CA GLN A 262 -7.11 -5.04 21.85
C GLN A 262 -7.76 -4.38 23.08
N ALA A 263 -7.71 -3.06 23.18
CA ALA A 263 -8.33 -2.32 24.28
C ALA A 263 -9.87 -2.38 24.26
N MET A 264 -10.51 -2.48 23.08
CA MET A 264 -11.97 -2.67 22.98
C MET A 264 -12.43 -4.03 23.51
N MET A 265 -11.61 -5.09 23.35
CA MET A 265 -11.97 -6.45 23.74
C MET A 265 -11.51 -6.90 25.14
N ASP A 266 -10.77 -6.05 25.86
CA ASP A 266 -10.30 -6.29 27.24
C ASP A 266 -11.39 -5.96 28.29
N ASP A 267 -12.58 -6.53 28.10
CA ASP A 267 -13.74 -6.41 29.00
C ASP A 267 -14.59 -7.70 28.96
N ASP A 268 -14.67 -8.43 30.07
CA ASP A 268 -15.48 -9.65 30.22
C ASP A 268 -16.97 -9.47 29.85
N ARG A 269 -17.46 -8.22 29.79
CA ARG A 269 -18.85 -7.86 29.44
C ARG A 269 -19.06 -7.59 27.95
N MET A 270 -18.02 -7.68 27.12
CA MET A 270 -18.16 -7.71 25.66
C MET A 270 -18.51 -9.14 25.22
N ASN A 271 -19.77 -9.34 24.83
CA ASN A 271 -20.40 -10.61 24.45
C ASN A 271 -21.64 -10.37 23.57
#